data_AF-A0A9E4BLW8-F1
#
_entry.id   AF-A0A9E4BLW8-F1
#
_cell.length_a   1.000
_cell.length_b   1.000
_cell.length_c   1.000
_cell.angle_alpha   90.00
_cell.angle_beta   90.00
_cell.angle_gamma   90.00
#
_symmetry.space_group_name_H-M   'P 1'
#
loop_
_entity.id
_entity.type
_entity.pdbx_description
1 polymer ?
#
loop_
_entity_poly.entity_id
_entity_poly.type
_entity_poly.pdbx_seq_one_letter_code
_entity_poly.pdbx_strand_id
1 'polypeptide(L)'
;MSIAIAFTLSACAADPAEVAAKALTTVQGSIEQLGKRLDARDLPNALVLNTYADKLASANSEYRDLARLMKKEATRDGMLFSGLETRAENLKSALAAEDALSSQSLQALGQEMQSLYGAANPEEFNRALADPVNVLADVSEGLLARVDSVSSGASKIANNAGDFGPASQLVGNPNYGQWRSGSSGTSFWVWYGQYALIRTLLGGPRIGYGDWAGRRDYSYYHDYGRENYTSPNARTRQAGVEHRARTKFSSQGRQFQSPYARKRSGASASVARQKFASRSTGKSSVRGWGSGSSRGPRRGK
;
A
#
# COMPACT_ATOMS: atom_id res chain seq x y z
N MET A 1 -56.88 -37.53 0.04
CA MET A 1 -55.95 -36.99 -0.98
C MET A 1 -55.65 -35.55 -0.56
N SER A 2 -54.53 -35.33 0.13
CA SER A 2 -54.10 -33.99 0.55
C SER A 2 -52.79 -33.69 -0.16
N ILE A 3 -52.84 -32.75 -1.10
CA ILE A 3 -51.69 -32.29 -1.88
C ILE A 3 -50.88 -31.36 -0.98
N ALA A 4 -49.72 -31.82 -0.51
CA ALA A 4 -48.74 -30.98 0.15
C ALA A 4 -47.91 -30.28 -0.94
N ILE A 5 -48.16 -28.99 -1.15
CA ILE A 5 -47.34 -28.13 -2.00
C ILE A 5 -46.06 -27.82 -1.22
N ALA A 6 -44.98 -28.52 -1.56
CA ALA A 6 -43.63 -28.19 -1.11
C ALA A 6 -43.16 -26.94 -1.85
N PHE A 7 -43.16 -25.80 -1.16
CA PHE A 7 -42.47 -24.59 -1.62
C PHE A 7 -40.96 -24.80 -1.46
N THR A 8 -40.29 -25.22 -2.53
CA THR A 8 -38.83 -25.14 -2.65
C THR A 8 -38.44 -23.68 -2.91
N LEU A 9 -38.10 -22.95 -1.85
CA LEU A 9 -37.40 -21.67 -1.93
C LEU A 9 -35.97 -21.92 -2.42
N SER A 10 -35.78 -21.97 -3.74
CA SER A 10 -34.48 -21.72 -4.35
C SER A 10 -34.19 -20.23 -4.23
N ALA A 11 -33.48 -19.82 -3.18
CA ALA A 11 -32.85 -18.52 -3.16
C ALA A 11 -31.82 -18.47 -4.29
N CYS A 12 -32.05 -17.62 -5.30
CA CYS A 12 -31.07 -17.30 -6.34
C CYS A 12 -29.82 -16.69 -5.69
N ALA A 13 -28.85 -17.51 -5.33
CA ALA A 13 -27.49 -17.05 -5.07
C ALA A 13 -26.84 -16.73 -6.42
N ALA A 14 -26.43 -15.47 -6.63
CA ALA A 14 -25.68 -15.09 -7.82
C ALA A 14 -24.39 -15.92 -7.91
N ASP A 15 -24.00 -16.28 -9.13
CA ASP A 15 -22.77 -17.05 -9.37
C ASP A 15 -21.56 -16.27 -8.83
N PRO A 16 -20.74 -16.85 -7.92
CA PRO A 16 -19.53 -16.21 -7.42
C PRO A 16 -18.60 -15.68 -8.52
N ALA A 17 -18.54 -16.34 -9.68
CA ALA A 17 -17.75 -15.90 -10.81
C ALA A 17 -18.29 -14.60 -11.43
N GLU A 18 -19.61 -14.50 -11.58
CA GLU A 18 -20.30 -13.30 -12.08
C GLU A 18 -20.10 -12.11 -11.13
N VAL A 19 -20.22 -12.36 -9.82
CA VAL A 19 -19.97 -11.35 -8.79
C VAL A 19 -18.54 -10.84 -8.85
N ALA A 20 -17.56 -11.74 -9.00
CA ALA A 20 -16.15 -11.38 -9.11
C ALA A 20 -15.85 -10.58 -10.39
N ALA A 21 -16.45 -10.96 -11.53
CA ALA A 21 -16.29 -10.23 -12.78
C ALA A 21 -16.83 -8.79 -12.67
N LYS A 22 -18.00 -8.59 -12.06
CA LYS A 22 -18.57 -7.26 -11.82
C LYS A 22 -17.73 -6.41 -10.87
N ALA A 23 -17.17 -7.03 -9.82
CA ALA A 23 -16.25 -6.36 -8.91
C ALA A 23 -14.96 -5.91 -9.63
N LEU A 24 -14.41 -6.75 -10.52
CA LEU A 24 -13.26 -6.37 -11.34
C LEU A 24 -13.56 -5.18 -12.25
N THR A 25 -14.71 -5.15 -12.92
CA THR A 25 -15.12 -4.00 -13.74
C THR A 25 -15.19 -2.71 -12.91
N THR A 26 -15.67 -2.79 -11.67
CA THR A 26 -15.72 -1.65 -10.75
C THR A 26 -14.32 -1.16 -10.38
N VAL A 27 -13.39 -2.08 -10.12
CA VAL A 27 -11.98 -1.76 -9.85
C VAL A 27 -11.33 -1.08 -11.05
N GLN A 28 -11.49 -1.65 -12.26
CA GLN A 28 -10.94 -1.08 -13.49
C GLN A 28 -11.49 0.33 -13.76
N GLY A 29 -12.80 0.53 -13.58
CA GLY A 29 -13.41 1.85 -13.68
C GLY A 29 -12.86 2.86 -12.67
N SER A 30 -12.56 2.42 -11.44
CA SER A 30 -11.96 3.28 -10.41
C SER A 30 -10.52 3.67 -10.75
N ILE A 31 -9.71 2.73 -11.25
CA ILE A 31 -8.34 2.99 -11.72
C ILE A 31 -8.35 3.96 -12.89
N GLU A 32 -9.26 3.78 -13.85
CA GLU A 32 -9.38 4.67 -15.01
C GLU A 32 -9.80 6.09 -14.59
N GLN A 33 -10.74 6.23 -13.65
CA GLN A 33 -11.10 7.54 -13.09
C GLN A 33 -9.93 8.20 -12.37
N LEU A 34 -9.14 7.44 -11.60
CA LEU A 34 -7.92 7.95 -10.99
C LEU A 34 -6.91 8.43 -12.06
N GLY A 35 -6.75 7.67 -13.13
CA GLY A 35 -5.89 8.03 -14.26
C GLY A 35 -6.32 9.36 -14.89
N LYS A 36 -7.61 9.55 -15.16
CA LYS A 36 -8.16 10.83 -15.65
C LYS A 36 -7.88 12.00 -14.70
N ARG A 37 -7.92 11.78 -13.39
CA ARG A 37 -7.58 12.81 -12.40
C ARG A 37 -6.08 13.14 -12.40
N LEU A 38 -5.20 12.17 -12.65
CA LEU A 38 -3.78 12.43 -12.87
C LEU A 38 -3.57 13.28 -14.12
N ASP A 39 -4.23 12.92 -15.23
CA ASP A 39 -4.13 13.64 -16.49
C ASP A 39 -4.65 15.09 -16.36
N ALA A 40 -5.75 15.28 -15.62
CA ALA A 40 -6.31 16.59 -15.28
C ALA A 40 -5.48 17.38 -14.25
N ARG A 41 -4.49 16.76 -13.60
CA ARG A 41 -3.68 17.32 -12.50
C ARG A 41 -4.51 17.69 -11.26
N ASP A 42 -5.54 16.90 -10.97
CA ASP A 42 -6.53 17.11 -9.90
C ASP A 42 -6.13 16.46 -8.56
N LEU A 43 -4.88 16.04 -8.42
CA LEU A 43 -4.32 15.48 -7.19
C LEU A 43 -3.30 16.45 -6.58
N PRO A 44 -3.55 17.02 -5.38
CA PRO A 44 -2.68 18.01 -4.77
C PRO A 44 -1.21 17.57 -4.68
N ASN A 45 -0.92 16.36 -4.20
CA ASN A 45 0.45 15.86 -4.06
C ASN A 45 1.08 15.55 -5.43
N ALA A 46 0.30 15.25 -6.48
CA ALA A 46 0.83 15.15 -7.85
C ALA A 46 1.28 16.52 -8.37
N LEU A 47 0.53 17.58 -8.06
CA LEU A 47 0.91 18.96 -8.40
C LEU A 47 2.16 19.41 -7.62
N VAL A 48 2.21 19.12 -6.31
CA VAL A 48 3.39 19.40 -5.48
C VAL A 48 4.60 18.65 -6.02
N LEU A 49 4.46 17.37 -6.38
CA LEU A 49 5.53 16.54 -6.92
C LEU A 49 6.11 17.12 -8.21
N ASN A 50 5.25 17.56 -9.13
CA ASN A 50 5.67 18.26 -10.35
C ASN A 50 6.45 19.54 -10.02
N THR A 51 5.91 20.36 -9.13
CA THR A 51 6.52 21.64 -8.74
C THR A 51 7.88 21.44 -8.05
N TYR A 52 7.98 20.44 -7.18
CA TYR A 52 9.19 20.12 -6.44
C TYR A 52 10.27 19.57 -7.37
N ALA A 53 9.88 18.71 -8.32
CA ALA A 53 10.80 18.20 -9.32
C ALA A 53 11.38 19.34 -10.17
N ASP A 54 10.55 20.27 -10.63
CA ASP A 54 11.01 21.40 -11.44
C ASP A 54 11.95 22.32 -10.64
N LYS A 55 11.58 22.66 -9.40
CA LYS A 55 12.44 23.45 -8.51
C LYS A 55 13.78 22.77 -8.23
N LEU A 56 13.78 21.49 -7.89
CA LEU A 56 15.00 20.74 -7.58
C LEU A 56 15.90 20.63 -8.82
N ALA A 57 15.32 20.33 -9.98
CA ALA A 57 16.05 20.21 -11.24
C ALA A 57 16.71 21.53 -11.66
N SER A 58 16.07 22.68 -11.37
CA SER A 58 16.63 24.00 -11.63
C SER A 58 17.67 24.42 -10.58
N ALA A 59 17.45 24.09 -9.31
CA ALA A 59 18.32 24.51 -8.21
C ALA A 59 19.60 23.68 -8.10
N ASN A 60 19.53 22.38 -8.38
CA ASN A 60 20.68 21.49 -8.33
C ASN A 60 20.74 20.58 -9.56
N SER A 61 21.75 20.81 -10.40
CA SER A 61 21.94 20.06 -11.63
C SER A 61 22.21 18.57 -11.43
N GLU A 62 22.81 18.19 -10.30
CA GLU A 62 23.15 16.80 -9.95
C GLU A 62 21.89 15.93 -9.77
N TYR A 63 20.81 16.54 -9.28
CA TYR A 63 19.55 15.84 -9.01
C TYR A 63 18.53 15.95 -10.14
N ARG A 64 18.91 16.50 -11.31
CA ARG A 64 18.00 16.65 -12.46
C ARG A 64 17.35 15.34 -12.88
N ASP A 65 18.13 14.27 -12.97
CA ASP A 65 17.60 12.97 -13.42
C ASP A 65 16.69 12.33 -12.36
N LEU A 66 17.03 12.48 -11.08
CA LEU A 66 16.17 12.04 -9.98
C LEU A 66 14.86 12.83 -9.96
N ALA A 67 14.92 14.15 -10.10
CA ALA A 67 13.76 15.02 -10.17
C ALA A 67 12.84 14.62 -11.32
N ARG A 68 13.37 14.41 -12.54
CA ARG A 68 12.58 13.93 -13.67
C ARG A 68 11.98 12.55 -13.43
N LEU A 69 12.72 11.65 -12.78
CA LEU A 69 12.21 10.33 -12.42
C LEU A 69 11.04 10.42 -11.45
N MET A 70 11.18 11.19 -10.36
CA MET A 70 10.11 11.37 -9.37
C MET A 70 8.92 12.12 -9.96
N LYS A 71 9.14 13.06 -10.90
CA LYS A 71 8.08 13.76 -11.62
C LYS A 71 7.11 12.82 -12.32
N LYS A 72 7.59 11.70 -12.86
CA LYS A 72 6.74 10.70 -13.52
C LYS A 72 5.69 10.08 -12.60
N GLU A 73 5.97 9.98 -11.29
CA GLU A 73 5.01 9.47 -10.32
C GLU A 73 3.73 10.33 -10.23
N ALA A 74 3.77 11.59 -10.70
CA ALA A 74 2.61 12.46 -10.80
C ALA A 74 1.75 12.21 -12.05
N THR A 75 2.02 11.15 -12.81
CA THR A 75 1.38 10.82 -14.10
C THR A 75 0.99 9.34 -14.15
N ARG A 76 0.31 8.93 -15.22
CA ARG A 76 -0.02 7.51 -15.47
C ARG A 76 1.22 6.64 -15.69
N ASP A 77 2.34 7.23 -16.11
CA ASP A 77 3.62 6.54 -16.28
C ASP A 77 4.34 6.26 -14.94
N GLY A 78 3.78 6.76 -13.83
CA GLY A 78 4.26 6.51 -12.48
C GLY A 78 4.17 5.03 -12.10
N MET A 79 5.13 4.57 -11.31
CA MET A 79 5.19 3.15 -10.93
C MET A 79 4.07 2.76 -9.95
N LEU A 80 3.58 3.69 -9.13
CA LEU A 80 2.40 3.46 -8.32
C LEU A 80 1.14 3.22 -9.17
N PHE A 81 0.90 4.06 -10.18
CA PHE A 81 -0.31 3.96 -11.01
C PHE A 81 -0.26 2.75 -11.95
N SER A 82 0.83 2.59 -12.71
CA SER A 82 1.02 1.44 -13.60
C SER A 82 1.04 0.11 -12.85
N GLY A 83 1.46 0.11 -11.57
CA GLY A 83 1.33 -1.03 -10.67
C GLY A 83 -0.13 -1.42 -10.40
N LEU A 84 -1.06 -0.46 -10.31
CA LEU A 84 -2.50 -0.75 -10.18
C LEU A 84 -3.06 -1.38 -11.45
N GLU A 85 -2.73 -0.83 -12.61
CA GLU A 85 -3.15 -1.36 -13.92
C GLU A 85 -2.66 -2.80 -14.12
N THR A 86 -1.37 -3.04 -13.87
CA THR A 86 -0.76 -4.37 -13.97
C THR A 86 -1.46 -5.38 -13.05
N ARG A 87 -1.80 -4.98 -11.82
CA ARG A 87 -2.49 -5.85 -10.85
C ARG A 87 -3.94 -6.12 -11.27
N ALA A 88 -4.64 -5.15 -11.83
CA ALA A 88 -5.98 -5.34 -12.36
C ALA A 88 -5.98 -6.30 -13.57
N GLU A 89 -4.99 -6.21 -14.46
CA GLU A 89 -4.85 -7.16 -15.58
C GLU A 89 -4.48 -8.58 -15.10
N ASN A 90 -3.65 -8.70 -14.06
CA ASN A 90 -3.37 -9.99 -13.44
C ASN A 90 -4.62 -10.61 -12.81
N LEU A 91 -5.48 -9.81 -12.16
CA LEU A 91 -6.78 -10.28 -11.65
C LEU A 91 -7.70 -10.75 -12.78
N LYS A 92 -7.78 -10.00 -13.87
CA LYS A 92 -8.56 -10.38 -15.06
C LYS A 92 -8.11 -11.73 -15.61
N SER A 93 -6.80 -11.89 -15.77
CA SER A 93 -6.20 -13.15 -16.22
C SER A 93 -6.47 -14.30 -15.25
N ALA A 94 -6.39 -14.03 -13.94
CA ALA A 94 -6.67 -15.04 -12.92
C ALA A 94 -8.14 -15.47 -12.94
N LEU A 95 -9.10 -14.56 -13.08
CA LEU A 95 -10.53 -14.89 -13.15
C LEU A 95 -10.90 -15.69 -14.41
N ALA A 96 -10.15 -15.51 -15.50
CA ALA A 96 -10.37 -16.25 -16.74
C ALA A 96 -9.79 -17.68 -16.70
N ALA A 97 -8.95 -18.00 -15.72
CA ALA A 97 -8.38 -19.35 -15.57
C ALA A 97 -9.40 -20.29 -14.89
N GLU A 98 -9.65 -21.46 -15.49
CA GLU A 98 -10.65 -22.44 -15.03
C GLU A 98 -10.43 -22.91 -13.57
N ASP A 99 -9.19 -22.88 -13.07
CA ASP A 99 -8.80 -23.28 -11.71
C ASP A 99 -9.07 -22.20 -10.62
N ALA A 100 -9.47 -20.99 -11.02
CA ALA A 100 -9.65 -19.85 -10.10
C ALA A 100 -10.95 -19.87 -9.28
N LEU A 101 -11.78 -20.90 -9.48
CA LEU A 101 -13.12 -21.00 -8.91
C LEU A 101 -13.18 -21.76 -7.57
N SER A 102 -12.04 -22.19 -7.02
CA SER A 102 -12.03 -22.68 -5.64
C SER A 102 -12.41 -21.56 -4.66
N SER A 103 -13.08 -21.89 -3.55
CA SER A 103 -13.49 -20.91 -2.55
C SER A 103 -12.32 -20.09 -1.98
N GLN A 104 -11.14 -20.72 -1.86
CA GLN A 104 -9.92 -20.06 -1.39
C GLN A 104 -9.37 -19.09 -2.43
N SER A 105 -9.38 -19.49 -3.71
CA SER A 105 -8.98 -18.63 -4.84
C SER A 105 -9.87 -17.39 -4.91
N LEU A 106 -11.19 -17.57 -4.84
CA LEU A 106 -12.16 -16.48 -4.86
C LEU A 106 -11.99 -15.51 -3.68
N GLN A 107 -11.68 -16.03 -2.49
CA GLN A 107 -11.37 -15.17 -1.34
C GLN A 107 -10.10 -14.33 -1.56
N ALA A 108 -9.04 -14.93 -2.10
CA ALA A 108 -7.79 -14.21 -2.39
C ALA A 108 -7.99 -13.14 -3.47
N LEU A 109 -8.75 -13.45 -4.53
CA LEU A 109 -9.11 -12.51 -5.58
C LEU A 109 -9.98 -11.38 -5.03
N GLY A 110 -10.94 -11.68 -4.15
CA GLY A 110 -11.76 -10.69 -3.48
C GLY A 110 -10.95 -9.71 -2.62
N GLN A 111 -9.98 -10.21 -1.86
CA GLN A 111 -9.07 -9.37 -1.07
C GLN A 111 -8.21 -8.47 -1.96
N GLU A 112 -7.71 -8.99 -3.08
CA GLU A 112 -6.92 -8.19 -4.02
C GLU A 112 -7.77 -7.11 -4.71
N MET A 113 -9.00 -7.44 -5.14
CA MET A 113 -9.96 -6.46 -5.67
C MET A 113 -10.25 -5.34 -4.66
N GLN A 114 -10.48 -5.70 -3.39
CA GLN A 114 -10.71 -4.71 -2.34
C GLN A 114 -9.49 -3.79 -2.15
N SER A 115 -8.28 -4.35 -2.18
CA SER A 115 -7.05 -3.57 -2.04
C SER A 115 -6.82 -2.61 -3.22
N LEU A 116 -7.15 -3.04 -4.45
CA LEU A 116 -7.05 -2.19 -5.64
C LEU A 116 -8.12 -1.10 -5.65
N TYR A 117 -9.36 -1.42 -5.25
CA TYR A 117 -10.39 -0.41 -5.09
C TYR A 117 -9.98 0.66 -4.07
N GLY A 118 -9.40 0.24 -2.94
CA GLY A 118 -8.84 1.15 -1.94
C GLY A 118 -7.68 1.99 -2.50
N ALA A 119 -6.75 1.37 -3.23
CA ALA A 119 -5.61 2.05 -3.84
C ALA A 119 -6.01 3.04 -4.95
N ALA A 120 -7.09 2.75 -5.68
CA ALA A 120 -7.62 3.60 -6.74
C ALA A 120 -8.40 4.80 -6.21
N ASN A 121 -8.70 4.84 -4.90
CA ASN A 121 -9.33 6.00 -4.28
C ASN A 121 -8.41 7.23 -4.40
N PRO A 122 -8.87 8.36 -4.98
CA PRO A 122 -8.01 9.51 -5.21
C PRO A 122 -7.37 10.12 -3.97
N GLU A 123 -8.03 10.10 -2.81
CA GLU A 123 -7.43 10.60 -1.56
C GLU A 123 -6.32 9.66 -1.07
N GLU A 124 -6.55 8.36 -1.15
CA GLU A 124 -5.57 7.33 -0.79
C GLU A 124 -4.35 7.37 -1.72
N PHE A 125 -4.57 7.54 -3.02
CA PHE A 125 -3.50 7.71 -4.00
C PHE A 125 -2.73 9.01 -3.78
N ASN A 126 -3.43 10.11 -3.52
CA ASN A 126 -2.80 11.39 -3.19
C ASN A 126 -1.85 11.25 -1.99
N ARG A 127 -2.27 10.57 -0.91
CA ARG A 127 -1.38 10.32 0.24
C ARG A 127 -0.22 9.38 -0.10
N ALA A 128 -0.41 8.40 -0.96
CA ALA A 128 0.69 7.54 -1.42
C ALA A 128 1.77 8.30 -2.18
N LEU A 129 1.39 9.38 -2.90
CA LEU A 129 2.34 10.29 -3.54
C LEU A 129 3.15 11.14 -2.54
N ALA A 130 2.79 11.15 -1.25
CA ALA A 130 3.59 11.87 -0.25
C ALA A 130 5.02 11.30 -0.15
N ASP A 131 5.20 9.99 -0.26
CA ASP A 131 6.53 9.38 -0.18
C ASP A 131 7.48 9.89 -1.28
N PRO A 132 7.15 9.85 -2.60
CA PRO A 132 8.01 10.43 -3.63
C PRO A 132 8.17 11.96 -3.53
N VAL A 133 7.14 12.69 -3.08
CA VAL A 133 7.28 14.14 -2.77
C VAL A 133 8.34 14.37 -1.70
N ASN A 134 8.29 13.57 -0.64
CA ASN A 134 9.18 13.70 0.50
C ASN A 134 10.62 13.24 0.19
N VAL A 135 10.81 12.37 -0.80
CA VAL A 135 12.16 12.11 -1.36
C VAL A 135 12.74 13.38 -1.96
N LEU A 136 11.98 14.10 -2.79
CA LEU A 136 12.46 15.38 -3.34
C LEU A 136 12.71 16.41 -2.25
N ALA A 137 11.84 16.45 -1.23
CA ALA A 137 12.03 17.32 -0.08
C ALA A 137 13.34 17.02 0.67
N ASP A 138 13.60 15.75 0.95
CA ASP A 138 14.80 15.33 1.69
C ASP A 138 16.09 15.56 0.91
N VAL A 139 16.07 15.37 -0.42
CA VAL A 139 17.23 15.64 -1.29
C VAL A 139 17.49 17.13 -1.45
N SER A 140 16.47 17.97 -1.26
CA SER A 140 16.58 19.42 -1.46
C SER A 140 17.30 20.17 -0.34
N GLU A 141 17.80 19.47 0.68
CA GLU A 141 18.55 20.03 1.82
C GLU A 141 17.83 21.20 2.52
N GLY A 142 16.51 21.13 2.61
CA GLY A 142 15.67 22.12 3.29
C GLY A 142 15.05 23.19 2.39
N LEU A 143 15.33 23.17 1.08
CA LEU A 143 14.68 24.06 0.11
C LEU A 143 13.17 23.75 -0.04
N LEU A 144 12.79 22.49 0.09
CA LEU A 144 11.42 22.01 -0.11
C LEU A 144 10.91 21.37 1.19
N ALA A 145 9.67 21.67 1.56
CA ALA A 145 9.04 21.13 2.77
C ALA A 145 8.43 19.76 2.51
N ARG A 146 8.56 18.84 3.46
CA ARG A 146 7.80 17.57 3.41
C ARG A 146 6.29 17.83 3.45
N VAL A 147 5.53 16.96 2.79
CA VAL A 147 4.06 16.91 2.80
C VAL A 147 3.58 15.70 3.58
N ASP A 148 2.39 15.82 4.16
CA ASP A 148 1.71 14.76 4.90
C ASP A 148 2.53 14.11 6.04
N SER A 149 3.66 14.71 6.39
CA SER A 149 4.60 14.25 7.38
C SER A 149 5.30 15.41 8.08
N VAL A 150 5.85 15.14 9.26
CA VAL A 150 6.76 16.06 9.95
C VAL A 150 8.11 16.13 9.23
N SER A 151 8.95 17.11 9.60
CA SER A 151 10.29 17.25 9.01
C SER A 151 11.14 15.97 9.17
N SER A 152 12.08 15.77 8.25
CA SER A 152 12.99 14.61 8.25
C SER A 152 13.71 14.42 9.58
N GLY A 153 14.30 15.50 10.11
CA GLY A 153 14.99 15.45 11.40
C GLY A 153 14.06 15.05 12.56
N ALA A 154 12.87 15.66 12.65
CA ALA A 154 11.92 15.34 13.71
C ALA A 154 11.41 13.89 13.63
N SER A 155 11.14 13.40 12.42
CA SER A 155 10.70 12.03 12.18
C SER A 155 11.77 11.02 12.58
N LYS A 156 13.02 11.25 12.14
CA LYS A 156 14.16 10.37 12.47
C LYS A 156 14.40 10.30 13.98
N ILE A 157 14.36 11.42 14.68
CA ILE A 157 14.49 11.48 16.15
C ILE A 157 13.36 10.70 16.82
N ALA A 158 12.10 10.97 16.44
CA ALA A 158 10.93 10.31 17.03
C ALA A 158 10.92 8.79 16.84
N ASN A 159 11.53 8.30 15.75
CA ASN A 159 11.57 6.87 15.42
C ASN A 159 12.85 6.16 15.81
N ASN A 160 13.86 6.88 16.33
CA ASN A 160 15.23 6.40 16.45
C ASN A 160 15.70 5.75 15.12
N ALA A 161 15.44 6.45 14.01
CA ALA A 161 15.66 5.92 12.68
C ALA A 161 17.15 5.94 12.31
N GLY A 162 17.58 4.92 11.56
CA GLY A 162 18.89 4.89 10.94
C GLY A 162 18.94 5.82 9.72
N ASP A 163 20.15 6.16 9.29
CA ASP A 163 20.33 6.86 8.02
C ASP A 163 20.44 5.84 6.87
N PHE A 164 19.37 5.78 6.07
CA PHE A 164 19.30 4.95 4.87
C PHE A 164 19.26 5.80 3.59
N GLY A 165 19.65 7.07 3.70
CA GLY A 165 19.59 8.04 2.61
C GLY A 165 18.21 8.68 2.42
N PRO A 166 18.14 9.74 1.61
CA PRO A 166 16.94 10.56 1.43
C PRO A 166 15.79 9.85 0.69
N ALA A 167 16.10 8.79 -0.07
CA ALA A 167 15.08 7.95 -0.72
C ALA A 167 14.58 6.77 0.14
N SER A 168 14.98 6.71 1.41
CA SER A 168 14.67 5.58 2.32
C SER A 168 13.18 5.32 2.53
N GLN A 169 12.33 6.32 2.30
CA GLN A 169 10.88 6.21 2.38
C GLN A 169 10.30 5.24 1.34
N LEU A 170 10.96 5.08 0.18
CA LEU A 170 10.53 4.18 -0.89
C LEU A 170 11.05 2.73 -0.70
N VAL A 171 12.01 2.52 0.20
CA VAL A 171 12.63 1.22 0.43
C VAL A 171 11.62 0.24 1.01
N GLY A 172 11.47 -0.94 0.41
CA GLY A 172 10.51 -1.94 0.84
C GLY A 172 9.13 -1.82 0.20
N ASN A 173 8.86 -0.75 -0.55
CA ASN A 173 7.67 -0.63 -1.39
C ASN A 173 7.90 -1.39 -2.72
N PRO A 174 7.12 -2.45 -3.01
CA PRO A 174 7.36 -3.36 -4.13
C PRO A 174 7.17 -2.71 -5.50
N ASN A 175 6.62 -1.50 -5.56
CA ASN A 175 6.54 -0.73 -6.79
C ASN A 175 7.94 -0.23 -7.19
N TYR A 176 8.80 0.16 -6.24
CA TYR A 176 10.11 0.77 -6.55
C TYR A 176 11.28 -0.20 -6.55
N GLY A 177 11.10 -1.42 -6.04
CA GLY A 177 12.15 -2.40 -5.96
C GLY A 177 11.75 -3.67 -5.24
N GLN A 178 12.75 -4.45 -4.86
CA GLN A 178 12.56 -5.72 -4.17
C GLN A 178 13.69 -6.04 -3.21
N TRP A 179 13.35 -6.81 -2.19
CA TRP A 179 14.35 -7.47 -1.35
C TRP A 179 14.94 -8.67 -2.09
N ARG A 180 16.26 -8.70 -2.21
CA ARG A 180 17.01 -9.84 -2.73
C ARG A 180 17.75 -10.52 -1.57
N SER A 181 17.58 -11.83 -1.46
CA SER A 181 18.31 -12.64 -0.47
C SER A 181 19.61 -13.17 -1.08
N GLY A 182 20.71 -13.12 -0.33
CA GLY A 182 21.98 -13.77 -0.68
C GLY A 182 22.12 -15.13 0.01
N SER A 183 23.15 -15.89 -0.37
CA SER A 183 23.47 -17.21 0.22
C SER A 183 23.75 -17.15 1.73
N SER A 184 24.19 -16.00 2.25
CA SER A 184 24.45 -15.76 3.69
C SER A 184 23.20 -15.54 4.55
N GLY A 185 22.00 -15.79 4.01
CA GLY A 185 20.72 -15.56 4.68
C GLY A 185 20.38 -14.08 4.92
N THR A 186 21.21 -13.15 4.44
CA THR A 186 20.94 -11.71 4.47
C THR A 186 20.07 -11.30 3.29
N SER A 187 19.16 -10.35 3.52
CA SER A 187 18.38 -9.73 2.44
C SER A 187 18.72 -8.25 2.35
N PHE A 188 18.77 -7.72 1.13
CA PHE A 188 19.11 -6.34 0.84
C PHE A 188 18.18 -5.76 -0.22
N TRP A 189 17.98 -4.45 -0.16
CA TRP A 189 17.11 -3.74 -1.09
C TRP A 189 17.77 -3.59 -2.45
N VAL A 190 16.98 -3.78 -3.51
CA VAL A 190 17.37 -3.58 -4.91
C VAL A 190 16.29 -2.78 -5.61
N TRP A 191 16.66 -1.62 -6.14
CA TRP A 191 15.79 -0.78 -6.96
C TRP A 191 15.53 -1.41 -8.34
N TYR A 192 14.35 -1.19 -8.89
CA TYR A 192 14.06 -1.58 -10.28
C TYR A 192 14.62 -0.58 -11.28
N GLY A 193 15.19 -1.09 -12.38
CA GLY A 193 15.49 -0.35 -13.62
C GLY A 193 15.84 1.12 -13.42
N GLN A 194 14.91 2.00 -13.81
CA GLN A 194 15.06 3.46 -13.74
C GLN A 194 15.35 4.02 -12.33
N TYR A 195 14.90 3.37 -11.26
CA TYR A 195 15.18 3.77 -9.87
C TYR A 195 16.57 3.33 -9.41
N ALA A 196 17.33 2.56 -10.19
CA ALA A 196 18.72 2.24 -9.87
C ALA A 196 19.59 3.50 -9.72
N LEU A 197 19.25 4.58 -10.42
CA LEU A 197 19.93 5.88 -10.30
C LEU A 197 19.84 6.45 -8.88
N ILE A 198 18.81 6.11 -8.09
CA ILE A 198 18.69 6.55 -6.69
C ILE A 198 19.93 6.12 -5.91
N ARG A 199 20.40 4.89 -6.11
CA ARG A 199 21.61 4.40 -5.43
C ARG A 199 22.86 5.14 -5.89
N THR A 200 22.97 5.40 -7.19
CA THR A 200 24.16 6.03 -7.78
C THR A 200 24.26 7.52 -7.42
N LEU A 201 23.15 8.26 -7.51
CA LEU A 201 23.11 9.71 -7.28
C LEU A 201 23.09 10.06 -5.79
N LEU A 202 22.37 9.31 -4.97
CA LEU A 202 22.18 9.67 -3.56
C LEU A 202 23.23 9.04 -2.64
N GLY A 203 24.21 8.31 -3.18
CA GLY A 203 25.31 7.73 -2.40
C GLY A 203 24.83 6.99 -1.16
N GLY A 204 24.25 5.80 -1.33
CA GLY A 204 23.64 5.06 -0.21
C GLY A 204 24.37 3.77 0.17
N PRO A 205 24.45 3.41 1.46
CA PRO A 205 24.89 2.08 1.86
C PRO A 205 23.93 1.03 1.31
N ARG A 206 24.41 -0.21 1.17
CA ARG A 206 23.53 -1.33 0.85
C ARG A 206 22.55 -1.54 1.99
N ILE A 207 21.27 -1.27 1.75
CA ILE A 207 20.24 -1.32 2.79
C ILE A 207 19.89 -2.78 3.07
N GLY A 208 20.33 -3.28 4.23
CA GLY A 208 20.01 -4.62 4.71
C GLY A 208 18.64 -4.66 5.39
N TYR A 209 17.83 -5.66 5.07
CA TYR A 209 16.47 -5.79 5.59
C TYR A 209 16.42 -5.82 7.13
N GLY A 210 17.35 -6.52 7.78
CA GLY A 210 17.35 -6.64 9.25
C GLY A 210 17.61 -5.31 9.97
N ASP A 211 18.52 -4.48 9.46
CA ASP A 211 18.82 -3.17 10.04
C ASP A 211 17.71 -2.15 9.72
N TRP A 212 17.28 -2.12 8.46
CA TRP A 212 16.16 -1.29 8.01
C TRP A 212 14.86 -1.63 8.75
N ALA A 213 14.55 -2.90 8.96
CA ALA A 213 13.32 -3.34 9.61
C ALA A 213 13.11 -2.71 11.00
N GLY A 214 14.17 -2.74 11.83
CA GLY A 214 14.13 -2.15 13.17
C GLY A 214 14.17 -0.62 13.15
N ARG A 215 14.93 -0.03 12.23
CA ARG A 215 15.35 1.38 12.27
C ARG A 215 14.81 2.23 11.13
N ARG A 216 13.82 1.77 10.35
CA ARG A 216 13.21 2.60 9.31
C ARG A 216 12.52 3.83 9.91
N ASP A 217 12.50 4.91 9.13
CA ASP A 217 11.70 6.10 9.40
C ASP A 217 10.23 5.90 8.93
N TYR A 218 9.41 6.92 9.16
CA TYR A 218 8.06 7.03 8.63
C TYR A 218 8.03 7.00 7.09
N SER A 219 7.04 6.31 6.55
CA SER A 219 6.61 6.44 5.15
C SER A 219 5.12 6.16 5.10
N TYR A 220 4.39 6.81 4.19
CA TYR A 220 3.00 6.49 3.98
C TYR A 220 2.79 5.02 3.64
N TYR A 221 3.58 4.47 2.71
CA TYR A 221 3.44 3.10 2.26
C TYR A 221 3.51 2.10 3.44
N HIS A 222 4.57 2.12 4.25
CA HIS A 222 4.73 1.11 5.32
C HIS A 222 3.71 1.25 6.45
N ASP A 223 3.30 2.47 6.76
CA ASP A 223 2.51 2.77 7.96
C ASP A 223 0.99 2.82 7.68
N TYR A 224 0.58 3.06 6.43
CA TYR A 224 -0.83 3.22 6.06
C TYR A 224 -1.22 2.56 4.73
N GLY A 225 -0.33 2.56 3.73
CA GLY A 225 -0.65 2.17 2.36
C GLY A 225 -0.37 0.71 1.99
N ARG A 226 0.38 -0.04 2.80
CA ARG A 226 0.91 -1.37 2.43
C ARG A 226 -0.16 -2.35 1.99
N GLU A 227 -1.31 -2.36 2.64
CA GLU A 227 -2.43 -3.24 2.30
C GLU A 227 -2.93 -2.97 0.87
N ASN A 228 -3.00 -1.70 0.47
CA ASN A 228 -3.52 -1.24 -0.80
C ASN A 228 -2.49 -1.39 -1.94
N TYR A 229 -1.21 -1.12 -1.69
CA TYR A 229 -0.17 -1.03 -2.73
C TYR A 229 0.75 -2.25 -2.82
N THR A 230 0.40 -3.36 -2.18
CA THR A 230 1.16 -4.62 -2.22
C THR A 230 0.33 -5.73 -2.82
N SER A 231 0.74 -6.23 -3.99
CA SER A 231 0.09 -7.40 -4.61
C SER A 231 0.25 -8.66 -3.75
N PRO A 232 -0.59 -9.71 -3.95
CA PRO A 232 -0.54 -10.92 -3.13
C PRO A 232 0.81 -11.62 -3.25
N ASN A 233 1.35 -11.71 -4.47
CA ASN A 233 2.68 -12.26 -4.72
C ASN A 233 3.78 -11.45 -4.02
N ALA A 234 3.72 -10.12 -4.07
CA ALA A 234 4.68 -9.27 -3.36
C ALA A 234 4.59 -9.45 -1.83
N ARG A 235 3.37 -9.61 -1.30
CA ARG A 235 3.12 -9.84 0.13
C ARG A 235 3.73 -11.16 0.59
N THR A 236 3.55 -12.23 -0.18
CA THR A 236 4.18 -13.54 0.06
C THR A 236 5.70 -13.44 0.06
N ARG A 237 6.28 -12.72 -0.92
CA ARG A 237 7.73 -12.50 -0.98
C ARG A 237 8.26 -11.73 0.22
N GLN A 238 7.57 -10.67 0.63
CA GLN A 238 7.93 -9.90 1.83
C GLN A 238 7.85 -10.74 3.10
N ALA A 239 6.82 -11.59 3.24
CA ALA A 239 6.68 -12.51 4.35
C ALA A 239 7.84 -13.53 4.41
N GLY A 240 8.29 -14.03 3.25
CA GLY A 240 9.47 -14.91 3.17
C GLY A 240 10.76 -14.22 3.59
N VAL A 241 10.94 -12.95 3.21
CA VAL A 241 12.09 -12.13 3.65
C VAL A 241 12.06 -11.91 5.16
N GLU A 242 10.89 -11.59 5.70
CA GLU A 242 10.70 -11.42 7.15
C GLU A 242 10.99 -12.70 7.92
N HIS A 243 10.47 -13.83 7.45
CA HIS A 243 10.70 -15.13 8.07
C HIS A 243 12.19 -15.46 8.14
N ARG A 244 12.94 -15.30 7.03
CA ARG A 244 14.39 -15.51 7.01
C ARG A 244 15.13 -14.61 7.98
N ALA A 245 14.76 -13.33 8.03
CA ALA A 245 15.36 -12.38 8.95
C ALA A 245 15.09 -12.75 10.41
N ARG A 246 13.85 -13.14 10.73
CA ARG A 246 13.47 -13.60 12.06
C ARG A 246 14.25 -14.84 12.48
N THR A 247 14.34 -15.85 11.62
CA THR A 247 15.13 -17.07 11.89
C THR A 247 16.60 -16.74 12.14
N LYS A 248 17.20 -15.89 11.31
CA LYS A 248 18.60 -15.46 11.47
C LYS A 248 18.85 -14.71 12.78
N PHE A 249 17.97 -13.77 13.14
CA PHE A 249 18.13 -13.03 14.39
C PHE A 249 18.00 -13.97 15.59
N SER A 250 17.02 -14.89 15.56
CA SER A 250 16.85 -15.91 16.59
C SER A 250 18.08 -16.79 16.74
N SER A 251 18.70 -17.24 15.64
CA SER A 251 19.93 -18.05 15.68
C SER A 251 21.15 -17.27 16.21
N GLN A 252 21.09 -15.94 16.21
CA GLN A 252 22.11 -15.05 16.78
C GLN A 252 21.79 -14.62 18.22
N GLY A 253 20.74 -15.17 18.84
CA GLY A 253 20.30 -14.76 20.18
C GLY A 253 19.71 -13.34 20.22
N ARG A 254 19.30 -12.78 19.08
CA ARG A 254 18.77 -11.42 18.94
C ARG A 254 17.27 -11.44 18.66
N GLN A 255 16.54 -10.44 19.15
CA GLN A 255 15.15 -10.25 18.80
C GLN A 255 15.01 -9.51 17.47
N PHE A 256 14.24 -10.06 16.53
CA PHE A 256 13.90 -9.38 15.28
C PHE A 256 12.74 -8.40 15.49
N GLN A 257 12.92 -7.16 15.06
CA GLN A 257 11.88 -6.13 15.08
C GLN A 257 11.27 -6.03 13.69
N SER A 258 10.01 -6.46 13.54
CA SER A 258 9.31 -6.37 12.26
C SER A 258 9.04 -4.91 11.89
N PRO A 259 9.27 -4.50 10.63
CA PRO A 259 8.98 -3.13 10.18
C PRO A 259 7.49 -2.79 10.22
N TYR A 260 6.63 -3.81 10.34
CA TYR A 260 5.18 -3.70 10.30
C TYR A 260 4.52 -3.93 11.67
N ALA A 261 5.29 -4.22 12.72
CA ALA A 261 4.76 -4.46 14.06
C ALA A 261 4.09 -3.22 14.68
N ARG A 262 4.56 -2.02 14.29
CA ARG A 262 4.00 -0.75 14.75
C ARG A 262 4.13 0.31 13.67
N LYS A 263 3.22 1.28 13.71
CA LYS A 263 3.34 2.50 12.90
C LYS A 263 4.44 3.40 13.46
N ARG A 264 5.15 4.07 12.56
CA ARG A 264 6.15 5.08 12.89
C ARG A 264 5.49 6.43 13.14
N SER A 265 6.10 7.20 14.04
CA SER A 265 5.71 8.58 14.30
C SER A 265 6.21 9.43 13.15
N GLY A 266 5.36 10.28 12.57
CA GLY A 266 5.80 11.12 11.47
C GLY A 266 4.70 11.54 10.53
N ALA A 267 3.57 10.82 10.52
CA ALA A 267 2.37 11.27 9.83
C ALA A 267 1.90 12.63 10.37
N SER A 268 1.51 13.52 9.46
CA SER A 268 0.83 14.76 9.82
C SER A 268 -0.49 14.49 10.56
N ALA A 269 -1.00 15.49 11.27
CA ALA A 269 -2.24 15.36 12.04
C ALA A 269 -3.46 15.01 11.14
N SER A 270 -3.49 15.48 9.89
CA SER A 270 -4.53 15.17 8.91
C SER A 270 -4.53 13.68 8.55
N VAL A 271 -3.36 13.12 8.22
CA VAL A 271 -3.20 11.70 7.90
C VAL A 271 -3.51 10.81 9.12
N ALA A 272 -3.06 11.22 10.30
CA ALA A 272 -3.28 10.45 11.53
C ALA A 272 -4.77 10.39 11.94
N ARG A 273 -5.52 11.50 11.82
CA ARG A 273 -6.92 11.59 12.27
C ARG A 273 -7.93 10.90 11.33
N GLN A 274 -7.68 10.89 10.02
CA GLN A 274 -8.68 10.42 9.04
C GLN A 274 -8.93 8.90 9.07
N LYS A 275 -7.95 8.06 9.46
CA LYS A 275 -8.18 6.61 9.67
C LYS A 275 -8.97 6.30 10.96
N PHE A 276 -9.05 7.22 11.91
CA PHE A 276 -9.98 7.08 13.06
C PHE A 276 -11.41 7.44 12.66
N ALA A 277 -11.60 8.42 11.78
CA ALA A 277 -12.91 8.75 11.21
C ALA A 277 -13.47 7.61 10.34
N SER A 278 -12.62 6.92 9.53
CA SER A 278 -13.05 5.80 8.70
C SER A 278 -13.41 4.51 9.47
N ARG A 279 -13.10 4.43 10.78
CA ARG A 279 -13.57 3.32 11.65
C ARG A 279 -14.94 3.59 12.27
N SER A 280 -15.46 4.81 12.18
CA SER A 280 -16.73 5.21 12.80
C SER A 280 -17.98 5.00 11.94
N THR A 281 -17.82 4.65 10.64
CA THR A 281 -18.94 4.48 9.69
C THR A 281 -19.08 3.08 9.09
N GLY A 282 -18.36 2.07 9.61
CA GLY A 282 -18.31 0.72 9.04
C GLY A 282 -18.76 -0.42 9.96
N LYS A 283 -19.73 -0.19 10.86
CA LYS A 283 -20.31 -1.24 11.73
C LYS A 283 -21.83 -1.29 11.59
N SER A 284 -22.34 -1.47 10.37
CA SER A 284 -23.65 -2.10 10.19
C SER A 284 -23.47 -3.59 10.52
N SER A 285 -23.81 -3.96 11.76
CA SER A 285 -23.91 -5.35 12.15
C SER A 285 -24.98 -6.02 11.28
N VAL A 286 -24.56 -6.98 10.47
CA VAL A 286 -25.45 -7.99 9.91
C VAL A 286 -25.98 -8.78 11.11
N ARG A 287 -27.14 -8.37 11.63
CA ARG A 287 -27.85 -9.10 12.68
C ARG A 287 -28.42 -10.36 12.04
N GLY A 288 -27.84 -11.51 12.41
CA GLY A 288 -28.35 -12.82 12.07
C GLY A 288 -29.79 -12.99 12.53
N TRP A 289 -30.59 -13.61 11.67
CA TRP A 289 -31.91 -14.15 11.97
C TRP A 289 -31.83 -15.06 13.18
N GLY A 290 -32.39 -14.61 14.31
CA GLY A 290 -32.75 -15.43 15.46
C GLY A 290 -34.26 -15.37 15.60
N SER A 291 -34.91 -16.52 15.41
CA SER A 291 -36.34 -16.71 15.59
C SER A 291 -36.78 -16.30 17.00
N GLY A 292 -37.93 -15.61 17.05
CA GLY A 292 -38.54 -15.19 18.30
C GLY A 292 -39.00 -16.40 19.14
N SER A 293 -38.74 -16.31 20.44
CA SER A 293 -39.64 -16.92 21.43
C SER A 293 -40.03 -15.85 22.44
N SER A 294 -41.33 -15.65 22.54
CA SER A 294 -42.02 -14.70 23.40
C SER A 294 -42.03 -15.18 24.86
N ARG A 295 -41.53 -14.38 25.80
CA ARG A 295 -41.98 -14.42 27.21
C ARG A 295 -42.01 -12.99 27.77
N GLY A 296 -43.21 -12.57 28.19
CA GLY A 296 -43.55 -11.20 28.58
C GLY A 296 -43.01 -10.76 29.96
N PRO A 297 -43.30 -9.51 30.35
CA PRO A 297 -42.71 -8.88 31.52
C PRO A 297 -43.42 -9.29 32.82
N ARG A 298 -42.65 -9.61 33.86
CA ARG A 298 -43.11 -9.65 35.26
C ARG A 298 -42.43 -8.54 36.06
N ARG A 299 -43.27 -7.67 36.64
CA ARG A 299 -42.95 -6.61 37.62
C ARG A 299 -42.75 -7.19 39.03
N GLY A 300 -41.96 -6.48 39.83
CA GLY A 300 -41.95 -6.51 41.31
C GLY A 300 -40.87 -7.43 41.89
N LYS A 301 -40.02 -7.03 42.84
CA LYS A 301 -40.03 -5.93 43.81
C LYS A 301 -38.67 -5.23 43.86
#